data_AF-A0A1Q7CTN2-F1
#
_entry.id   AF-A0A1Q7CTN2-F1
#
_cell.length_a   1.000
_cell.length_b   1.000
_cell.length_c   1.000
_cell.angle_alpha   90.00
_cell.angle_beta   90.00
_cell.angle_gamma   90.00
#
_symmetry.space_group_name_H-M   'P 1'
#
loop_
_entity.id
_entity.type
_entity.pdbx_description
1 polymer ?
#
loop_
_entity_poly.entity_id
_entity_poly.type
_entity_poly.pdbx_seq_one_letter_code
_entity_poly.pdbx_strand_id
1 'polypeptide(L)'
;MSPVRRTTPSLEGVEAPQREAATVSEQKINQYRKRRFQALHTDTDAANKRRASGKATARDRIEMLLDEGSFVELDVFATHRAQGFGMEDRRIAGDGVVAGFGEIDRRPVAVYSYDATVFGGSLGEVTAEKIVKVQELALRNRVPIIGINDSGGARIQEGVVALAGYADIFYRNVRSSGVIPQLSVIAGPCTGGAVYSPAITDFIFIVAGQGYMFITGPEVIKVVTGEAVSFDELGGGQVHNATSGVAHFLPKTEQECAAAVRKLLSYLPSSNNERPPFVPTTDDLERADPELQTIVPESPNKPYDMREVVSRVLDSREFFEVQPFFAPNIVVGLGRLGGHVVGIVGNQPKVLAGAIDINASVKAARFIRFCDAFGIPIISFVDVPGYLPGRDQEHGGIIRHGAKLLYAYAEATVP
;
A
#
# COMPACT_ATOMS: atom_id res chain seq x y z
N MET A 1 64.96 -23.57 -30.22
CA MET A 1 63.84 -24.17 -30.96
C MET A 1 63.45 -25.50 -30.31
N SER A 2 62.25 -25.59 -29.75
CA SER A 2 61.46 -26.82 -29.78
C SER A 2 59.99 -26.44 -29.55
N PRO A 3 59.08 -26.76 -30.48
CA PRO A 3 57.69 -26.39 -30.37
C PRO A 3 56.99 -27.31 -29.37
N VAL A 4 56.32 -26.71 -28.39
CA VAL A 4 55.40 -27.44 -27.50
C VAL A 4 54.25 -27.97 -28.36
N ARG A 5 54.23 -29.29 -28.59
CA ARG A 5 53.10 -29.97 -29.23
C ARG A 5 51.87 -29.83 -28.33
N ARG A 6 50.83 -29.15 -28.83
CA ARG A 6 49.47 -29.29 -28.28
C ARG A 6 48.95 -30.67 -28.66
N THR A 7 48.95 -31.60 -27.71
CA THR A 7 48.13 -32.80 -27.78
C THR A 7 46.72 -32.43 -27.32
N THR A 8 45.79 -32.31 -28.26
CA THR A 8 44.35 -32.33 -27.96
C THR A 8 44.03 -33.71 -27.38
N PRO A 9 43.41 -33.84 -26.20
CA PRO A 9 43.00 -35.15 -25.71
C PRO A 9 41.99 -35.76 -26.67
N SER A 10 42.20 -37.00 -27.09
CA SER A 10 41.19 -37.75 -27.83
C SER A 10 40.00 -38.00 -26.91
N LEU A 11 38.83 -37.46 -27.27
CA LEU A 11 37.53 -37.82 -26.68
C LEU A 11 37.07 -39.20 -27.17
N GLU A 12 37.96 -40.18 -27.24
CA GLU A 12 37.59 -41.56 -27.54
C GLU A 12 37.59 -42.33 -26.22
N GLY A 13 36.39 -42.65 -25.74
CA GLY A 13 36.20 -43.53 -24.58
C GLY A 13 35.42 -42.95 -23.39
N VAL A 14 34.93 -41.70 -23.44
CA VAL A 14 33.94 -41.24 -22.47
C VAL A 14 32.55 -41.62 -22.98
N GLU A 15 32.07 -42.79 -22.56
CA GLU A 15 30.64 -43.10 -22.72
C GLU A 15 29.83 -41.99 -22.05
N ALA A 16 28.82 -41.47 -22.75
CA ALA A 16 27.84 -40.61 -22.14
C ALA A 16 27.29 -41.34 -20.90
N PRO A 17 27.21 -40.70 -19.72
CA PRO A 17 26.67 -41.36 -18.55
C PRO A 17 25.30 -41.92 -18.94
N GLN A 18 25.14 -43.25 -18.77
CA GLN A 18 23.86 -43.89 -19.01
C GLN A 18 22.83 -43.12 -18.19
N ARG A 19 21.89 -42.45 -18.87
CA ARG A 19 20.76 -41.81 -18.19
C ARG A 19 19.97 -42.95 -17.57
N GLU A 20 20.23 -43.22 -16.29
CA GLU A 20 19.34 -44.05 -15.50
C GLU A 20 17.93 -43.46 -15.67
N ALA A 21 16.97 -44.32 -16.01
CA ALA A 21 15.59 -43.89 -16.13
C ALA A 21 15.18 -43.31 -14.78
N ALA A 22 14.96 -41.99 -14.74
CA ALA A 22 14.55 -41.28 -13.53
C ALA A 22 13.45 -42.10 -12.84
N THR A 23 13.65 -42.40 -11.56
CA THR A 23 12.67 -43.16 -10.76
C THR A 23 11.29 -42.49 -10.87
N VAL A 24 10.19 -43.23 -10.66
CA VAL A 24 8.82 -42.66 -10.70
C VAL A 24 8.71 -41.40 -9.80
N SER A 25 9.47 -41.36 -8.71
CA SER A 25 9.62 -40.20 -7.82
C SER A 25 10.33 -39.02 -8.48
N GLU A 26 11.45 -39.23 -9.16
CA GLU A 26 12.18 -38.18 -9.88
C GLU A 26 11.40 -37.63 -11.08
N GLN A 27 10.65 -38.47 -11.79
CA GLN A 27 9.79 -38.02 -12.88
C GLN A 27 8.71 -37.05 -12.38
N LYS A 28 8.05 -37.39 -11.26
CA LYS A 28 7.05 -36.52 -10.62
C LYS A 28 7.66 -35.21 -10.13
N ILE A 29 8.87 -35.25 -9.54
CA ILE A 29 9.60 -34.05 -9.10
C ILE A 29 9.96 -33.15 -10.29
N ASN A 30 10.45 -33.73 -11.38
CA ASN A 30 10.78 -32.96 -12.59
C ASN A 30 9.54 -32.37 -13.26
N GLN A 31 8.42 -33.09 -13.26
CA GLN A 31 7.13 -32.55 -13.72
C GLN A 31 6.67 -31.37 -12.85
N TYR A 32 6.79 -31.48 -11.52
CA TYR A 32 6.50 -30.38 -10.60
C TYR A 32 7.40 -29.16 -10.89
N ARG A 33 8.72 -29.34 -11.01
CA ARG A 33 9.67 -28.27 -11.34
C ARG A 33 9.32 -27.57 -12.65
N LYS A 34 8.98 -28.35 -13.69
CA LYS A 34 8.55 -27.81 -14.99
C LYS A 34 7.27 -26.99 -14.87
N ARG A 35 6.24 -27.52 -14.20
CA ARG A 35 4.97 -26.80 -13.99
C ARG A 35 5.17 -25.53 -13.18
N ARG A 36 5.98 -25.59 -12.12
CA ARG A 36 6.31 -24.42 -11.29
C ARG A 36 7.03 -23.36 -12.11
N PHE A 37 8.04 -23.75 -12.88
CA PHE A 37 8.74 -22.83 -13.77
C PHE A 37 7.78 -22.15 -14.75
N GLN A 38 6.88 -22.91 -15.38
CA GLN A 38 5.87 -22.37 -16.29
C GLN A 38 4.90 -21.39 -15.60
N ALA A 39 4.42 -21.72 -14.39
CA ALA A 39 3.50 -20.86 -13.63
C ALA A 39 4.15 -19.56 -13.13
N LEU A 40 5.46 -19.57 -12.91
CA LEU A 40 6.23 -18.38 -12.54
C LEU A 40 6.57 -17.49 -13.75
N HIS A 41 6.49 -18.03 -14.96
CA HIS A 41 6.92 -17.37 -16.21
C HIS A 41 5.83 -17.48 -17.30
N THR A 42 4.56 -17.27 -16.93
CA THR A 42 3.42 -17.64 -17.78
C THR A 42 3.31 -16.85 -19.08
N ASP A 43 3.74 -15.58 -19.10
CA ASP A 43 3.77 -14.73 -20.29
C ASP A 43 5.01 -13.83 -20.28
N THR A 44 6.16 -14.41 -20.64
CA THR A 44 7.44 -13.71 -20.65
C THR A 44 7.43 -12.48 -21.57
N ASP A 45 6.68 -12.52 -22.67
CA ASP A 45 6.62 -11.41 -23.62
C ASP A 45 5.79 -10.25 -23.07
N ALA A 46 4.63 -10.52 -22.47
CA ALA A 46 3.85 -9.48 -21.80
C ALA A 46 4.61 -8.88 -20.60
N ALA A 47 5.29 -9.72 -19.81
CA ALA A 47 6.14 -9.27 -18.72
C ALA A 47 7.29 -8.38 -19.21
N ASN A 48 7.97 -8.76 -20.29
CA ASN A 48 9.05 -7.97 -20.88
C ASN A 48 8.55 -6.65 -21.48
N LYS A 49 7.43 -6.66 -22.20
CA LYS A 49 6.78 -5.43 -22.70
C LYS A 49 6.38 -4.49 -21.57
N ARG A 50 5.89 -5.06 -20.45
CA ARG A 50 5.53 -4.30 -19.27
C ARG A 50 6.73 -3.65 -18.60
N ARG A 51 7.82 -4.39 -18.41
CA ARG A 51 9.09 -3.83 -17.90
C ARG A 51 9.64 -2.74 -18.83
N ALA A 52 9.56 -2.95 -20.15
CA ALA A 52 9.98 -1.97 -21.14
C ALA A 52 9.14 -0.69 -21.14
N SER A 53 7.89 -0.73 -20.68
CA SER A 53 7.06 0.47 -20.48
C SER A 53 7.27 1.16 -19.12
N GLY A 54 8.29 0.73 -18.36
CA GLY A 54 8.65 1.32 -17.08
C GLY A 54 7.79 0.86 -15.90
N LYS A 55 6.95 -0.18 -16.08
CA LYS A 55 6.10 -0.73 -15.02
C LYS A 55 6.61 -2.09 -14.56
N ALA A 56 6.64 -2.31 -13.25
CA ALA A 56 7.06 -3.58 -12.70
C ALA A 56 5.94 -4.64 -12.84
N THR A 57 6.31 -5.92 -12.91
CA THR A 57 5.34 -7.03 -12.82
C THR A 57 4.88 -7.24 -11.37
N ALA A 58 3.84 -8.06 -11.16
CA ALA A 58 3.35 -8.39 -9.82
C ALA A 58 4.43 -8.99 -8.91
N ARG A 59 5.29 -9.86 -9.48
CA ARG A 59 6.39 -10.50 -8.75
C ARG A 59 7.53 -9.54 -8.48
N ASP A 60 7.91 -8.73 -9.48
CA ASP A 60 8.93 -7.69 -9.29
C ASP A 60 8.53 -6.75 -8.12
N ARG A 61 7.24 -6.40 -8.00
CA ARG A 61 6.72 -5.56 -6.90
C ARG A 61 6.82 -6.21 -5.53
N ILE A 62 6.54 -7.50 -5.45
CA ILE A 62 6.68 -8.27 -4.22
C ILE A 62 8.16 -8.39 -3.83
N GLU A 63 9.03 -8.69 -4.79
CA GLU A 63 10.49 -8.78 -4.58
C GLU A 63 11.11 -7.44 -4.20
N MET A 64 10.65 -6.32 -4.76
CA MET A 64 11.08 -4.98 -4.37
C MET A 64 10.65 -4.61 -2.94
N LEU A 65 9.55 -5.18 -2.45
CA LEU A 65 8.96 -4.84 -1.16
C LEU A 65 9.54 -5.69 -0.02
N LEU A 66 9.63 -7.00 -0.23
CA LEU A 66 9.99 -7.99 0.78
C LEU A 66 11.50 -8.16 0.91
N ASP A 67 11.92 -8.70 2.05
CA ASP A 67 13.30 -9.13 2.29
C ASP A 67 13.67 -10.25 1.31
N GLU A 68 14.91 -10.20 0.82
CA GLU A 68 15.41 -11.11 -0.22
C GLU A 68 15.21 -12.58 0.16
N GLY A 69 14.57 -13.34 -0.73
CA GLY A 69 14.34 -14.78 -0.55
C GLY A 69 13.25 -15.15 0.48
N SER A 70 12.56 -14.19 1.09
CA SER A 70 11.54 -14.46 2.12
C SER A 70 10.17 -14.88 1.58
N PHE A 71 9.87 -14.62 0.29
CA PHE A 71 8.51 -14.80 -0.24
C PHE A 71 8.13 -16.28 -0.39
N VAL A 72 7.04 -16.66 0.28
CA VAL A 72 6.36 -17.95 0.18
C VAL A 72 5.01 -17.73 -0.49
N GLU A 73 4.95 -18.04 -1.77
CA GLU A 73 3.74 -17.92 -2.58
C GLU A 73 2.73 -19.05 -2.31
N LEU A 74 1.46 -18.69 -2.21
CA LEU A 74 0.33 -19.61 -2.09
C LEU A 74 -0.43 -19.74 -3.42
N ASP A 75 -1.02 -20.92 -3.63
CA ASP A 75 -1.91 -21.20 -4.76
C ASP A 75 -1.32 -20.84 -6.15
N VAL A 76 -0.02 -21.13 -6.33
CA VAL A 76 0.73 -20.85 -7.57
C VAL A 76 0.05 -21.46 -8.81
N PHE A 77 -0.57 -22.63 -8.64
CA PHE A 77 -1.21 -23.39 -9.74
C PHE A 77 -2.72 -23.15 -9.86
N ALA A 78 -3.31 -22.27 -9.07
CA ALA A 78 -4.75 -22.02 -9.15
C ALA A 78 -5.12 -21.40 -10.51
N THR A 79 -6.28 -21.77 -11.03
CA THR A 79 -6.81 -21.29 -12.33
C THR A 79 -8.31 -21.08 -12.19
N HIS A 80 -8.88 -20.11 -12.89
CA HIS A 80 -10.34 -19.90 -12.87
C HIS A 80 -11.10 -21.17 -13.32
N ARG A 81 -12.35 -21.22 -12.87
CA ARG A 81 -13.32 -22.29 -13.21
C ARG A 81 -14.38 -21.84 -14.21
N ALA A 82 -14.32 -20.58 -14.63
CA ALA A 82 -15.24 -19.98 -15.58
C ALA A 82 -15.40 -20.79 -16.87
N GLN A 83 -16.62 -20.82 -17.38
CA GLN A 83 -17.00 -21.40 -18.67
C GLN A 83 -17.73 -20.34 -19.50
N GLY A 84 -17.57 -20.40 -20.81
CA GLY A 84 -18.16 -19.44 -21.74
C GLY A 84 -17.27 -18.22 -21.95
N PHE A 85 -17.63 -17.42 -22.96
CA PHE A 85 -16.86 -16.26 -23.42
C PHE A 85 -15.40 -16.59 -23.79
N GLY A 86 -15.09 -17.86 -24.12
CA GLY A 86 -13.74 -18.33 -24.46
C GLY A 86 -12.80 -18.46 -23.25
N MET A 87 -13.31 -18.39 -22.03
CA MET A 87 -12.49 -18.52 -20.82
C MET A 87 -11.89 -19.94 -20.71
N GLU A 88 -12.62 -20.97 -21.13
CA GLU A 88 -12.17 -22.36 -21.09
C GLU A 88 -10.86 -22.62 -21.84
N ASP A 89 -10.59 -21.85 -22.90
CA ASP A 89 -9.43 -22.01 -23.78
C ASP A 89 -8.16 -21.40 -23.20
N ARG A 90 -8.29 -20.51 -22.21
CA ARG A 90 -7.16 -19.76 -21.65
C ARG A 90 -7.17 -19.85 -20.13
N ARG A 91 -6.52 -20.87 -19.57
CA ARG A 91 -6.33 -21.03 -18.11
C ARG A 91 -4.90 -20.71 -17.71
N ILE A 92 -4.71 -19.56 -17.08
CA ILE A 92 -3.39 -19.09 -16.63
C ILE A 92 -3.23 -19.36 -15.13
N ALA A 93 -2.13 -20.01 -14.77
CA ALA A 93 -1.78 -20.28 -13.37
C ALA A 93 -1.64 -18.98 -12.56
N GLY A 94 -2.13 -19.00 -11.33
CA GLY A 94 -2.20 -17.85 -10.43
C GLY A 94 -3.48 -17.01 -10.58
N ASP A 95 -4.20 -17.14 -11.70
CA ASP A 95 -5.46 -16.45 -12.00
C ASP A 95 -5.44 -14.92 -11.85
N GLY A 96 -4.31 -14.29 -12.18
CA GLY A 96 -4.17 -12.83 -12.18
C GLY A 96 -3.81 -12.19 -10.86
N VAL A 97 -3.45 -12.98 -9.84
CA VAL A 97 -2.89 -12.46 -8.58
C VAL A 97 -1.77 -13.37 -8.05
N VAL A 98 -0.70 -12.74 -7.59
CA VAL A 98 0.37 -13.39 -6.82
C VAL A 98 0.12 -13.07 -5.35
N ALA A 99 0.01 -14.08 -4.49
CA ALA A 99 -0.39 -13.88 -3.10
C ALA A 99 0.36 -14.83 -2.18
N GLY A 100 0.73 -14.38 -0.98
CA GLY A 100 1.49 -15.17 -0.04
C GLY A 100 1.99 -14.39 1.16
N PHE A 101 3.07 -14.89 1.75
CA PHE A 101 3.72 -14.32 2.92
C PHE A 101 5.20 -14.07 2.65
N GLY A 102 5.79 -13.12 3.35
CA GLY A 102 7.23 -12.97 3.43
C GLY A 102 7.59 -12.10 4.61
N GLU A 103 8.75 -11.44 4.55
CA GLU A 103 9.25 -10.62 5.64
C GLU A 103 9.59 -9.21 5.16
N ILE A 104 9.39 -8.21 6.03
CA ILE A 104 9.97 -6.87 5.89
C ILE A 104 10.74 -6.58 7.18
N ASP A 105 12.04 -6.35 7.07
CA ASP A 105 12.93 -6.16 8.21
C ASP A 105 12.79 -7.30 9.24
N ARG A 106 12.71 -8.55 8.74
CA ARG A 106 12.47 -9.81 9.48
C ARG A 106 11.13 -9.92 10.21
N ARG A 107 10.18 -9.04 9.89
CA ARG A 107 8.81 -9.11 10.44
C ARG A 107 7.89 -9.73 9.41
N PRO A 108 7.10 -10.75 9.78
CA PRO A 108 6.22 -11.43 8.83
C PRO A 108 5.13 -10.48 8.34
N VAL A 109 4.87 -10.52 7.04
CA VAL A 109 3.82 -9.76 6.37
C VAL A 109 3.11 -10.63 5.35
N ALA A 110 1.81 -10.38 5.18
CA ALA A 110 1.02 -10.92 4.10
C ALA A 110 1.04 -9.95 2.91
N VAL A 111 1.07 -10.48 1.69
CA VAL A 111 1.03 -9.64 0.48
C VAL A 111 0.21 -10.30 -0.61
N TYR A 112 -0.52 -9.48 -1.36
CA TYR A 112 -1.06 -9.86 -2.67
C TYR A 112 -0.76 -8.76 -3.69
N SER A 113 -0.43 -9.15 -4.91
CA SER A 113 -0.20 -8.24 -6.02
C SER A 113 -0.96 -8.71 -7.25
N TYR A 114 -1.83 -7.85 -7.77
CA TYR A 114 -2.50 -8.11 -9.03
C TYR A 114 -1.49 -8.13 -10.18
N ASP A 115 -1.70 -9.07 -11.11
CA ASP A 115 -0.90 -9.20 -12.32
C ASP A 115 -1.70 -8.75 -13.54
N ALA A 116 -1.48 -7.50 -13.94
CA ALA A 116 -2.12 -6.91 -15.10
C ALA A 116 -1.77 -7.60 -16.44
N THR A 117 -0.73 -8.44 -16.50
CA THR A 117 -0.43 -9.23 -17.71
C THR A 117 -1.40 -10.39 -17.91
N VAL A 118 -2.10 -10.80 -16.84
CA VAL A 118 -3.06 -11.91 -16.84
C VAL A 118 -4.47 -11.33 -16.74
N PHE A 119 -5.23 -11.39 -17.84
CA PHE A 119 -6.59 -10.84 -17.95
C PHE A 119 -6.74 -9.38 -17.49
N GLY A 120 -5.70 -8.55 -17.68
CA GLY A 120 -5.71 -7.16 -17.20
C GLY A 120 -5.76 -7.02 -15.68
N GLY A 121 -5.37 -8.06 -14.93
CA GLY A 121 -5.45 -8.10 -13.48
C GLY A 121 -6.90 -8.11 -12.97
N SER A 122 -7.86 -8.47 -13.83
CA SER A 122 -9.28 -8.47 -13.47
C SER A 122 -9.58 -9.49 -12.37
N LEU A 123 -10.42 -9.09 -11.41
CA LEU A 123 -10.83 -9.94 -10.30
C LEU A 123 -11.85 -10.97 -10.79
N GLY A 124 -11.45 -12.24 -10.85
CA GLY A 124 -12.36 -13.39 -10.96
C GLY A 124 -12.60 -14.07 -9.60
N GLU A 125 -13.39 -15.14 -9.62
CA GLU A 125 -13.72 -15.96 -8.46
C GLU A 125 -12.45 -16.48 -7.78
N VAL A 126 -11.55 -17.10 -8.53
CA VAL A 126 -10.32 -17.71 -7.99
C VAL A 126 -9.29 -16.65 -7.58
N THR A 127 -9.21 -15.53 -8.31
CA THR A 127 -8.45 -14.35 -7.87
C THR A 127 -8.91 -13.91 -6.48
N ALA A 128 -10.22 -13.80 -6.25
CA ALA A 128 -10.78 -13.39 -4.97
C ALA A 128 -10.51 -14.43 -3.87
N GLU A 129 -10.71 -15.72 -4.14
CA GLU A 129 -10.42 -16.81 -3.19
C GLU A 129 -8.97 -16.77 -2.69
N LYS A 130 -8.01 -16.47 -3.57
CA LYS A 130 -6.60 -16.33 -3.20
C LYS A 130 -6.35 -15.14 -2.26
N ILE A 131 -6.94 -13.98 -2.57
CA ILE A 131 -6.80 -12.77 -1.74
C ILE A 131 -7.47 -13.01 -0.38
N VAL A 132 -8.68 -13.55 -0.38
CA VAL A 132 -9.44 -13.93 0.81
C VAL A 132 -8.63 -14.86 1.72
N LYS A 133 -8.01 -15.90 1.16
CA LYS A 133 -7.17 -16.84 1.91
C LYS A 133 -6.03 -16.11 2.61
N VAL A 134 -5.34 -15.20 1.91
CA VAL A 134 -4.23 -14.43 2.49
C VAL A 134 -4.73 -13.44 3.55
N GLN A 135 -5.87 -12.78 3.35
CA GLN A 135 -6.49 -11.92 4.37
C GLN A 135 -6.85 -12.68 5.65
N GLU A 136 -7.47 -13.87 5.50
CA GLU A 136 -7.84 -14.71 6.64
C GLU A 136 -6.63 -15.23 7.40
N LEU A 137 -5.60 -15.68 6.68
CA LEU A 137 -4.35 -16.12 7.28
C LEU A 137 -3.60 -14.96 7.93
N ALA A 138 -3.60 -13.76 7.34
CA ALA A 138 -2.99 -12.57 7.93
C ALA A 138 -3.66 -12.22 9.27
N LEU A 139 -4.99 -12.15 9.27
CA LEU A 139 -5.78 -11.85 10.47
C LEU A 139 -5.60 -12.92 11.56
N ARG A 140 -5.59 -14.20 11.17
CA ARG A 140 -5.38 -15.32 12.10
C ARG A 140 -3.99 -15.28 12.74
N ASN A 141 -2.96 -14.97 11.96
CA ASN A 141 -1.58 -14.92 12.43
C ASN A 141 -1.16 -13.55 12.98
N ARG A 142 -2.06 -12.55 12.97
CA ARG A 142 -1.82 -11.20 13.48
C ARG A 142 -0.63 -10.51 12.81
N VAL A 143 -0.56 -10.62 11.48
CA VAL A 143 0.47 -9.97 10.66
C VAL A 143 -0.15 -8.90 9.75
N PRO A 144 0.59 -7.80 9.45
CA PRO A 144 0.14 -6.79 8.50
C PRO A 144 -0.12 -7.37 7.11
N ILE A 145 -0.99 -6.72 6.34
CA ILE A 145 -1.28 -7.10 4.95
C ILE A 145 -1.09 -5.92 4.00
N ILE A 146 -0.39 -6.18 2.89
CA ILE A 146 -0.14 -5.21 1.82
C ILE A 146 -0.82 -5.69 0.53
N GLY A 147 -1.74 -4.87 0.01
CA GLY A 147 -2.40 -5.09 -1.28
C GLY A 147 -1.82 -4.20 -2.37
N ILE A 148 -1.22 -4.80 -3.41
CA ILE A 148 -0.65 -4.08 -4.55
C ILE A 148 -1.62 -4.18 -5.73
N ASN A 149 -2.27 -3.06 -6.03
CA ASN A 149 -3.40 -2.95 -6.95
C ASN A 149 -2.94 -2.45 -8.32
N ASP A 150 -3.31 -3.23 -9.33
CA ASP A 150 -3.08 -2.99 -10.75
C ASP A 150 -4.08 -3.87 -11.52
N SER A 151 -5.34 -3.49 -11.40
CA SER A 151 -6.50 -4.26 -11.81
C SER A 151 -7.45 -3.40 -12.64
N GLY A 152 -7.86 -3.91 -13.80
CA GLY A 152 -8.91 -3.31 -14.62
C GLY A 152 -10.33 -3.41 -14.03
N GLY A 153 -10.50 -3.98 -12.83
CA GLY A 153 -11.80 -4.12 -12.17
C GLY A 153 -12.32 -5.56 -12.16
N ALA A 154 -13.65 -5.72 -12.12
CA ALA A 154 -14.30 -7.04 -12.13
C ALA A 154 -14.03 -7.78 -13.45
N ARG A 155 -13.81 -9.09 -13.40
CA ARG A 155 -13.78 -9.93 -14.60
C ARG A 155 -15.20 -10.13 -15.12
N ILE A 156 -15.57 -9.34 -16.13
CA ILE A 156 -16.93 -9.28 -16.68
C ILE A 156 -17.42 -10.67 -17.15
N GLN A 157 -16.52 -11.48 -17.71
CA GLN A 157 -16.82 -12.83 -18.20
C GLN A 157 -17.33 -13.77 -17.10
N GLU A 158 -17.00 -13.50 -15.83
CA GLU A 158 -17.47 -14.27 -14.68
C GLU A 158 -18.71 -13.65 -14.01
N GLY A 159 -19.07 -12.42 -14.35
CA GLY A 159 -20.32 -11.78 -13.91
C GLY A 159 -20.46 -11.71 -12.38
N VAL A 160 -21.55 -12.26 -11.85
CA VAL A 160 -21.94 -12.10 -10.44
C VAL A 160 -20.95 -12.73 -9.46
N VAL A 161 -20.20 -13.76 -9.84
CA VAL A 161 -19.22 -14.38 -8.92
C VAL A 161 -18.00 -13.49 -8.70
N ALA A 162 -17.62 -12.66 -9.69
CA ALA A 162 -16.60 -11.63 -9.50
C ALA A 162 -17.06 -10.55 -8.50
N LEU A 163 -18.35 -10.19 -8.53
CA LEU A 163 -18.93 -9.25 -7.57
C LEU A 163 -19.03 -9.84 -6.15
N ALA A 164 -19.38 -11.12 -6.03
CA ALA A 164 -19.35 -11.84 -4.76
C ALA A 164 -17.92 -11.86 -4.19
N GLY A 165 -16.91 -12.09 -5.03
CA GLY A 165 -15.50 -12.02 -4.66
C GLY A 165 -15.10 -10.66 -4.09
N TYR A 166 -15.58 -9.55 -4.66
CA TYR A 166 -15.39 -8.22 -4.06
C TYR A 166 -16.01 -8.12 -2.67
N ALA A 167 -17.26 -8.55 -2.50
CA ALA A 167 -17.94 -8.50 -1.21
C ALA A 167 -17.17 -9.30 -0.13
N ASP A 168 -16.62 -10.46 -0.50
CA ASP A 168 -15.80 -11.29 0.38
C ASP A 168 -14.51 -10.58 0.82
N ILE A 169 -13.81 -9.92 -0.11
CA ILE A 169 -12.61 -9.13 0.19
C ILE A 169 -12.95 -7.95 1.12
N PHE A 170 -14.04 -7.23 0.82
CA PHE A 170 -14.44 -6.07 1.63
C PHE A 170 -14.81 -6.47 3.04
N TYR A 171 -15.55 -7.58 3.18
CA TYR A 171 -15.89 -8.13 4.48
C TYR A 171 -14.62 -8.36 5.33
N ARG A 172 -13.58 -8.96 4.74
CA ARG A 172 -12.31 -9.23 5.43
C ARG A 172 -11.50 -7.97 5.73
N ASN A 173 -11.57 -6.95 4.88
CA ASN A 173 -10.97 -5.65 5.22
C ASN A 173 -11.62 -5.05 6.48
N VAL A 174 -12.96 -5.05 6.54
CA VAL A 174 -13.71 -4.54 7.71
C VAL A 174 -13.40 -5.36 8.96
N ARG A 175 -13.38 -6.70 8.85
CA ARG A 175 -13.04 -7.60 9.97
C ARG A 175 -11.60 -7.42 10.49
N SER A 176 -10.71 -6.90 9.66
CA SER A 176 -9.30 -6.67 10.00
C SER A 176 -9.01 -5.23 10.44
N SER A 177 -9.96 -4.30 10.26
CA SER A 177 -9.78 -2.88 10.56
C SER A 177 -9.58 -2.66 12.05
N GLY A 178 -8.48 -1.98 12.41
CA GLY A 178 -8.05 -1.81 13.80
C GLY A 178 -7.55 -3.09 14.48
N VAL A 179 -7.31 -4.16 13.72
CA VAL A 179 -6.80 -5.45 14.24
C VAL A 179 -5.40 -5.75 13.72
N ILE A 180 -5.21 -5.68 12.41
CA ILE A 180 -3.90 -5.76 11.75
C ILE A 180 -3.76 -4.55 10.81
N PRO A 181 -2.56 -3.97 10.63
CA PRO A 181 -2.37 -2.90 9.66
C PRO A 181 -2.65 -3.39 8.23
N GLN A 182 -3.44 -2.61 7.49
CA GLN A 182 -3.80 -2.87 6.10
C GLN A 182 -3.31 -1.73 5.22
N LEU A 183 -2.42 -2.02 4.28
CA LEU A 183 -1.83 -1.03 3.38
C LEU A 183 -2.20 -1.34 1.93
N SER A 184 -2.58 -0.31 1.18
CA SER A 184 -2.89 -0.43 -0.24
C SER A 184 -1.91 0.39 -1.08
N VAL A 185 -1.28 -0.26 -2.05
CA VAL A 185 -0.46 0.38 -3.08
C VAL A 185 -1.23 0.37 -4.38
N ILE A 186 -1.34 1.51 -5.04
CA ILE A 186 -1.96 1.66 -6.36
C ILE A 186 -0.84 1.95 -7.35
N ALA A 187 -0.42 0.91 -8.06
CA ALA A 187 0.68 0.93 -9.02
C ALA A 187 0.19 0.77 -10.47
N GLY A 188 -1.10 0.97 -10.69
CA GLY A 188 -1.77 0.85 -11.97
C GLY A 188 -3.26 1.21 -11.86
N PRO A 189 -4.09 0.73 -12.80
CA PRO A 189 -5.53 0.95 -12.75
C PRO A 189 -6.13 0.33 -11.47
N CYS A 190 -7.11 1.00 -10.90
CA CYS A 190 -7.96 0.46 -9.85
C CYS A 190 -9.35 1.08 -10.04
N THR A 191 -10.27 0.35 -10.65
CA THR A 191 -11.51 0.93 -11.18
C THR A 191 -12.76 0.20 -10.72
N GLY A 192 -13.88 0.90 -10.66
CA GLY A 192 -15.17 0.31 -10.29
C GLY A 192 -15.15 -0.24 -8.87
N GLY A 193 -15.59 -1.48 -8.70
CA GLY A 193 -15.60 -2.15 -7.39
C GLY A 193 -14.21 -2.25 -6.73
N ALA A 194 -13.12 -2.29 -7.51
CA ALA A 194 -11.78 -2.46 -6.99
C ALA A 194 -11.37 -1.37 -5.99
N VAL A 195 -11.89 -0.15 -6.14
CA VAL A 195 -11.48 0.98 -5.30
C VAL A 195 -11.95 0.87 -3.85
N TYR A 196 -13.00 0.09 -3.59
CA TYR A 196 -13.59 0.01 -2.26
C TYR A 196 -12.71 -0.75 -1.28
N SER A 197 -11.94 -1.75 -1.71
CA SER A 197 -11.00 -2.44 -0.81
C SER A 197 -9.90 -1.50 -0.31
N PRO A 198 -9.15 -0.77 -1.17
CA PRO A 198 -8.23 0.26 -0.71
C PRO A 198 -8.88 1.34 0.16
N ALA A 199 -10.08 1.82 -0.19
CA ALA A 199 -10.77 2.87 0.56
C ALA A 199 -11.08 2.51 2.02
N ILE A 200 -11.15 1.22 2.35
CA ILE A 200 -11.39 0.71 3.71
C ILE A 200 -10.14 0.10 4.36
N THR A 201 -8.97 0.15 3.69
CA THR A 201 -7.66 -0.10 4.32
C THR A 201 -7.12 1.16 5.00
N ASP A 202 -6.11 1.03 5.86
CA ASP A 202 -5.65 2.12 6.73
C ASP A 202 -4.92 3.21 5.95
N PHE A 203 -3.97 2.83 5.09
CA PHE A 203 -3.20 3.77 4.27
C PHE A 203 -3.17 3.38 2.79
N ILE A 204 -3.19 4.39 1.93
CA ILE A 204 -3.22 4.27 0.48
C ILE A 204 -2.06 5.05 -0.13
N PHE A 205 -1.20 4.37 -0.87
CA PHE A 205 -0.12 4.92 -1.67
C PHE A 205 -0.54 4.91 -3.13
N ILE A 206 -0.44 6.04 -3.82
CA ILE A 206 -0.64 6.08 -5.29
C ILE A 206 0.67 6.47 -5.95
N VAL A 207 1.21 5.61 -6.81
CA VAL A 207 2.43 5.90 -7.56
C VAL A 207 2.14 6.96 -8.62
N ALA A 208 2.79 8.12 -8.52
CA ALA A 208 2.54 9.27 -9.38
C ALA A 208 2.72 8.92 -10.87
N GLY A 209 1.77 9.36 -11.71
CA GLY A 209 1.80 9.11 -13.16
C GLY A 209 1.58 7.64 -13.57
N GLN A 210 1.38 6.73 -12.62
CA GLN A 210 1.16 5.30 -12.91
C GLN A 210 -0.17 4.78 -12.36
N GLY A 211 -0.46 5.07 -11.09
CA GLY A 211 -1.66 4.64 -10.40
C GLY A 211 -2.81 5.64 -10.51
N TYR A 212 -4.03 5.13 -10.60
CA TYR A 212 -5.24 5.94 -10.58
C TYR A 212 -6.43 5.15 -10.01
N MET A 213 -7.40 5.85 -9.44
CA MET A 213 -8.61 5.26 -8.86
C MET A 213 -9.88 6.03 -9.23
N PHE A 214 -10.95 5.32 -9.57
CA PHE A 214 -12.30 5.92 -9.66
C PHE A 214 -13.38 4.84 -9.73
N ILE A 215 -14.58 5.20 -9.29
CA ILE A 215 -15.77 4.33 -9.38
C ILE A 215 -16.25 4.24 -10.84
N THR A 216 -16.39 5.39 -11.48
CA THR A 216 -16.94 5.50 -12.84
C THR A 216 -15.87 6.02 -13.76
N GLY A 217 -15.59 5.30 -14.85
CA GLY A 217 -14.54 5.69 -15.79
C GLY A 217 -14.88 6.92 -16.63
N PRO A 218 -13.87 7.61 -17.20
CA PRO A 218 -14.07 8.83 -17.98
C PRO A 218 -15.04 8.71 -19.15
N GLU A 219 -15.02 7.57 -19.87
CA GLU A 219 -15.93 7.35 -20.99
C GLU A 219 -17.40 7.33 -20.56
N VAL A 220 -17.70 6.77 -19.38
CA VAL A 220 -19.06 6.76 -18.84
C VAL A 220 -19.47 8.16 -18.39
N ILE A 221 -18.55 8.92 -17.76
CA ILE A 221 -18.79 10.31 -17.38
C ILE A 221 -19.14 11.14 -18.62
N LYS A 222 -18.33 11.03 -19.69
CA LYS A 222 -18.56 11.75 -20.94
C LYS A 222 -19.92 11.45 -21.54
N VAL A 223 -20.36 10.20 -21.53
CA VAL A 223 -21.67 9.81 -22.07
C VAL A 223 -22.82 10.35 -21.22
N VAL A 224 -22.67 10.40 -19.89
CA VAL A 224 -23.76 10.76 -18.96
C VAL A 224 -23.85 12.28 -18.72
N THR A 225 -22.71 12.95 -18.55
CA THR A 225 -22.65 14.37 -18.16
C THR A 225 -22.19 15.28 -19.31
N GLY A 226 -21.61 14.71 -20.38
CA GLY A 226 -20.97 15.47 -21.46
C GLY A 226 -19.55 15.96 -21.13
N GLU A 227 -19.06 15.71 -19.92
CA GLU A 227 -17.74 16.16 -19.48
C GLU A 227 -16.63 15.25 -20.00
N ALA A 228 -15.65 15.82 -20.70
CA ALA A 228 -14.45 15.11 -21.11
C ALA A 228 -13.35 15.35 -20.08
N VAL A 229 -12.91 14.28 -19.42
CA VAL A 229 -11.86 14.31 -18.40
C VAL A 229 -10.87 13.17 -18.67
N SER A 230 -9.58 13.36 -18.44
CA SER A 230 -8.60 12.28 -18.56
C SER A 230 -8.60 11.36 -17.33
N PHE A 231 -7.94 10.20 -17.41
CA PHE A 231 -7.76 9.31 -16.25
C PHE A 231 -7.05 10.00 -15.08
N ASP A 232 -6.03 10.81 -15.37
CA ASP A 232 -5.22 11.48 -14.35
C ASP A 232 -5.98 12.65 -13.71
N GLU A 233 -6.72 13.43 -14.50
CA GLU A 233 -7.57 14.52 -14.00
C GLU A 233 -8.77 14.02 -13.19
N LEU A 234 -9.29 12.82 -13.50
CA LEU A 234 -10.41 12.23 -12.78
C LEU A 234 -10.00 11.63 -11.44
N GLY A 235 -8.89 10.87 -11.43
CA GLY A 235 -8.54 9.99 -10.33
C GLY A 235 -7.06 9.67 -10.22
N GLY A 236 -6.20 10.53 -10.76
CA GLY A 236 -4.76 10.40 -10.63
C GLY A 236 -4.27 10.62 -9.20
N GLY A 237 -3.00 10.28 -8.96
CA GLY A 237 -2.40 10.40 -7.63
C GLY A 237 -2.46 11.80 -7.03
N GLN A 238 -2.36 12.85 -7.84
CA GLN A 238 -2.48 14.24 -7.38
C GLN A 238 -3.88 14.58 -6.89
N VAL A 239 -4.91 14.21 -7.65
CA VAL A 239 -6.33 14.43 -7.29
C VAL A 239 -6.66 13.78 -5.95
N HIS A 240 -6.15 12.56 -5.72
CA HIS A 240 -6.40 11.84 -4.47
C HIS A 240 -5.57 12.29 -3.28
N ASN A 241 -4.38 12.86 -3.49
CA ASN A 241 -3.54 13.38 -2.41
C ASN A 241 -3.80 14.85 -2.08
N ALA A 242 -4.35 15.66 -2.99
CA ALA A 242 -4.53 17.09 -2.78
C ALA A 242 -6.00 17.52 -2.71
N THR A 243 -6.89 16.88 -3.46
CA THR A 243 -8.28 17.35 -3.62
C THR A 243 -9.27 16.48 -2.85
N SER A 244 -9.32 15.18 -3.12
CA SER A 244 -10.33 14.28 -2.52
C SER A 244 -9.92 13.67 -1.17
N GLY A 245 -8.62 13.68 -0.83
CA GLY A 245 -8.12 13.13 0.42
C GLY A 245 -8.24 11.61 0.56
N VAL A 246 -8.44 10.89 -0.54
CA VAL A 246 -8.51 9.42 -0.56
C VAL A 246 -7.13 8.80 -0.32
N ALA A 247 -6.09 9.37 -0.92
CA ALA A 247 -4.73 8.85 -0.81
C ALA A 247 -3.96 9.51 0.34
N HIS A 248 -2.97 8.79 0.86
CA HIS A 248 -2.16 9.21 2.00
C HIS A 248 -0.75 9.60 1.60
N PHE A 249 -0.23 8.98 0.54
CA PHE A 249 1.12 9.17 0.04
C PHE A 249 1.14 9.22 -1.49
N LEU A 250 2.05 10.02 -2.04
CA LEU A 250 2.28 10.20 -3.48
C LEU A 250 3.75 9.93 -3.85
N PRO A 251 4.24 8.69 -3.71
CA PRO A 251 5.59 8.33 -4.17
C PRO A 251 5.73 8.53 -5.69
N LYS A 252 6.92 8.94 -6.15
CA LYS A 252 7.18 9.22 -7.56
C LYS A 252 7.47 7.96 -8.36
N THR A 253 7.99 6.92 -7.72
CA THR A 253 8.35 5.65 -8.35
C THR A 253 7.85 4.46 -7.53
N GLU A 254 7.79 3.28 -8.14
CA GLU A 254 7.45 2.04 -7.45
C GLU A 254 8.48 1.69 -6.36
N GLN A 255 9.76 2.00 -6.58
CA GLN A 255 10.84 1.79 -5.61
C GLN A 255 10.71 2.72 -4.39
N GLU A 256 10.41 4.00 -4.63
CA GLU A 256 10.12 4.95 -3.55
C GLU A 256 8.89 4.52 -2.76
N CYS A 257 7.86 4.02 -3.45
CA CYS A 257 6.67 3.46 -2.83
C CYS A 257 7.00 2.28 -1.92
N ALA A 258 7.78 1.30 -2.40
CA ALA A 258 8.21 0.17 -1.58
C ALA A 258 9.01 0.63 -0.35
N ALA A 259 9.94 1.56 -0.52
CA ALA A 259 10.71 2.13 0.59
C ALA A 259 9.81 2.87 1.61
N ALA A 260 8.80 3.61 1.15
CA ALA A 260 7.85 4.31 2.00
C ALA A 260 6.92 3.33 2.75
N VAL A 261 6.50 2.24 2.13
CA VAL A 261 5.74 1.16 2.79
C VAL A 261 6.58 0.51 3.88
N ARG A 262 7.84 0.16 3.60
CA ARG A 262 8.77 -0.39 4.60
C ARG A 262 8.99 0.61 5.75
N LYS A 263 9.22 1.90 5.43
CA LYS A 263 9.38 2.96 6.44
C LYS A 263 8.14 3.12 7.30
N LEU A 264 6.93 3.14 6.72
CA LEU A 264 5.68 3.18 7.47
C LEU A 264 5.56 1.98 8.42
N LEU A 265 5.76 0.75 7.92
CA LEU A 265 5.70 -0.46 8.74
C LEU A 265 6.70 -0.45 9.89
N SER A 266 7.84 0.23 9.75
CA SER A 266 8.80 0.42 10.85
C SER A 266 8.21 1.16 12.05
N TYR A 267 7.14 1.94 11.87
CA TYR A 267 6.44 2.64 12.96
C TYR A 267 5.23 1.85 13.50
N LEU A 268 4.74 0.86 12.77
CA LEU A 268 3.50 0.15 13.12
C LEU A 268 3.78 -1.16 13.86
N PRO A 269 2.97 -1.54 14.87
CA PRO A 269 3.00 -2.89 15.41
C PRO A 269 2.49 -3.90 14.36
N SER A 270 2.69 -5.21 14.59
CA SER A 270 2.19 -6.22 13.65
C SER A 270 0.67 -6.39 13.76
N SER A 271 0.11 -6.09 14.93
CA SER A 271 -1.32 -6.09 15.23
C SER A 271 -1.63 -5.20 16.44
N ASN A 272 -2.92 -5.00 16.72
CA ASN A 272 -3.39 -4.27 17.90
C ASN A 272 -3.10 -4.93 19.26
N ASN A 273 -2.53 -6.14 19.27
CA ASN A 273 -2.11 -6.83 20.50
C ASN A 273 -0.65 -6.54 20.88
N GLU A 274 0.08 -5.84 20.03
CA GLU A 274 1.49 -5.51 20.22
C GLU A 274 1.66 -4.00 20.42
N ARG A 275 2.70 -3.60 21.14
CA ARG A 275 3.11 -2.20 21.18
C ARG A 275 3.86 -1.85 19.89
N PRO A 276 3.81 -0.58 19.46
CA PRO A 276 4.65 -0.10 18.37
C PRO A 276 6.14 -0.42 18.61
N PRO A 277 6.90 -0.76 17.55
CA PRO A 277 8.30 -1.19 17.69
C PRO A 277 9.18 -0.07 18.23
N PHE A 278 9.92 -0.38 19.31
CA PHE A 278 10.95 0.47 19.87
C PHE A 278 12.23 0.40 19.03
N VAL A 279 12.87 1.55 18.80
CA VAL A 279 14.18 1.64 18.15
C VAL A 279 15.12 2.41 19.07
N PRO A 280 16.26 1.83 19.49
CA PRO A 280 17.24 2.58 20.28
C PRO A 280 17.66 3.86 19.56
N THR A 281 17.66 4.98 20.29
CA THR A 281 18.05 6.29 19.76
C THR A 281 19.35 6.75 20.43
N THR A 282 20.16 7.49 19.67
CA THR A 282 21.31 8.24 20.19
C THR A 282 20.98 9.70 20.44
N ASP A 283 19.73 10.11 20.19
CA ASP A 283 19.23 11.44 20.53
C ASP A 283 19.18 11.59 22.06
N ASP A 284 19.55 12.77 22.55
CA ASP A 284 19.61 13.05 23.98
C ASP A 284 18.19 13.24 24.52
N LEU A 285 17.83 12.47 25.56
CA LEU A 285 16.52 12.58 26.21
C LEU A 285 16.29 13.97 26.81
N GLU A 286 17.35 14.68 27.18
CA GLU A 286 17.31 16.03 27.74
C GLU A 286 17.67 17.11 26.70
N ARG A 287 17.57 16.79 25.39
CA ARG A 287 17.94 17.72 24.32
C ARG A 287 17.15 19.02 24.41
N ALA A 288 17.83 20.09 24.79
CA ALA A 288 17.33 21.46 24.63
C ALA A 288 17.58 21.94 23.20
N ASP A 289 16.57 22.56 22.57
CA ASP A 289 16.70 23.24 21.27
C ASP A 289 16.33 24.73 21.43
N PRO A 290 17.33 25.63 21.61
CA PRO A 290 17.07 27.06 21.81
C PRO A 290 16.27 27.74 20.69
N GLU A 291 16.31 27.19 19.47
CA GLU A 291 15.54 27.72 18.33
C GLU A 291 14.02 27.59 18.52
N LEU A 292 13.56 26.69 19.39
CA LEU A 292 12.13 26.59 19.72
C LEU A 292 11.61 27.85 20.44
N GLN A 293 12.49 28.64 21.07
CA GLN A 293 12.11 29.88 21.75
C GLN A 293 11.76 31.02 20.78
N THR A 294 12.22 30.94 19.53
CA THR A 294 12.13 32.03 18.55
C THR A 294 11.25 31.69 17.34
N ILE A 295 10.85 30.43 17.18
CA ILE A 295 10.00 29.99 16.06
C ILE A 295 8.63 30.66 16.08
N VAL A 296 7.98 30.73 17.25
CA VAL A 296 6.67 31.37 17.39
C VAL A 296 6.89 32.88 17.40
N PRO A 297 6.41 33.63 16.39
CA PRO A 297 6.68 35.05 16.32
C PRO A 297 5.95 35.83 17.42
N GLU A 298 6.55 36.91 17.92
CA GLU A 298 5.89 37.82 18.88
C GLU A 298 4.61 38.46 18.33
N SER A 299 4.58 38.71 17.01
CA SER A 299 3.40 39.23 16.35
C SER A 299 2.38 38.12 16.10
N PRO A 300 1.15 38.21 16.65
CA PRO A 300 0.13 37.17 16.50
C PRO A 300 -0.37 37.00 15.06
N ASN A 301 -0.08 37.97 14.18
CA ASN A 301 -0.48 37.94 12.77
C ASN A 301 0.57 37.28 11.86
N LYS A 302 1.74 36.92 12.39
CA LYS A 302 2.82 36.33 11.61
C LYS A 302 2.81 34.80 11.78
N PRO A 303 2.60 34.02 10.71
CA PRO A 303 2.61 32.57 10.79
C PRO A 303 4.04 32.01 10.85
N TYR A 304 4.15 30.75 11.29
CA TYR A 304 5.37 29.94 11.29
C TYR A 304 5.06 28.51 10.85
N ASP A 305 6.09 27.72 10.58
CA ASP A 305 5.90 26.32 10.19
C ASP A 305 5.79 25.39 11.39
N MET A 306 4.63 24.78 11.57
CA MET A 306 4.49 23.77 12.62
C MET A 306 5.38 22.54 12.37
N ARG A 307 5.74 22.23 11.12
CA ARG A 307 6.66 21.11 10.82
C ARG A 307 8.06 21.35 11.36
N GLU A 308 8.50 22.60 11.44
CA GLU A 308 9.79 22.95 12.05
C GLU A 308 9.77 22.68 13.56
N VAL A 309 8.66 23.00 14.26
CA VAL A 309 8.48 22.66 15.67
C VAL A 309 8.50 21.15 15.87
N VAL A 310 7.67 20.42 15.11
CA VAL A 310 7.54 18.96 15.23
C VAL A 310 8.86 18.26 14.99
N SER A 311 9.54 18.57 13.88
CA SER A 311 10.86 17.99 13.58
C SER A 311 11.91 18.36 14.63
N ARG A 312 11.86 19.54 15.24
CA ARG A 312 12.78 19.88 16.33
C ARG A 312 12.56 19.04 17.59
N VAL A 313 11.34 18.59 17.86
CA VAL A 313 11.02 17.77 19.05
C VAL A 313 11.34 16.29 18.83
N LEU A 314 11.05 15.74 17.66
CA LEU A 314 11.21 14.31 17.37
C LEU A 314 12.69 13.87 17.31
N ASP A 315 12.92 12.59 17.61
CA ASP A 315 14.21 11.93 17.51
C ASP A 315 14.81 12.09 16.11
N SER A 316 16.10 12.47 16.03
CA SER A 316 16.82 12.67 14.77
C SER A 316 16.16 13.66 13.80
N ARG A 317 15.19 14.45 14.29
CA ARG A 317 14.36 15.35 13.52
C ARG A 317 13.57 14.68 12.40
N GLU A 318 13.27 13.39 12.53
CA GLU A 318 12.52 12.63 11.54
C GLU A 318 11.01 12.70 11.77
N PHE A 319 10.29 13.25 10.80
CA PHE A 319 8.83 13.26 10.76
C PHE A 319 8.32 12.56 9.50
N PHE A 320 7.59 11.47 9.68
CA PHE A 320 6.93 10.74 8.59
C PHE A 320 5.50 11.25 8.42
N GLU A 321 5.36 12.32 7.64
CA GLU A 321 4.09 13.01 7.44
C GLU A 321 3.08 12.18 6.62
N VAL A 322 1.84 12.13 7.09
CA VAL A 322 0.70 11.49 6.43
C VAL A 322 -0.16 12.57 5.78
N GLN A 323 -0.55 12.36 4.52
CA GLN A 323 -1.35 13.31 3.74
C GLN A 323 -0.75 14.73 3.70
N PRO A 324 0.53 14.91 3.27
CA PRO A 324 1.16 16.23 3.26
C PRO A 324 0.48 17.24 2.34
N PHE A 325 -0.25 16.78 1.31
CA PHE A 325 -0.89 17.63 0.31
C PHE A 325 -2.39 17.86 0.53
N PHE A 326 -3.03 17.13 1.45
CA PHE A 326 -4.46 17.26 1.76
C PHE A 326 -4.67 17.94 3.10
N ALA A 327 -5.58 18.91 3.15
CA ALA A 327 -5.85 19.73 4.34
C ALA A 327 -4.56 20.22 5.04
N PRO A 328 -3.72 21.01 4.35
CA PRO A 328 -2.40 21.37 4.86
C PRO A 328 -2.42 22.33 6.07
N ASN A 329 -3.61 22.81 6.46
CA ASN A 329 -3.90 23.54 7.70
C ASN A 329 -3.81 22.67 8.97
N ILE A 330 -3.73 21.35 8.84
CA ILE A 330 -3.39 20.42 9.92
C ILE A 330 -2.33 19.42 9.45
N VAL A 331 -1.27 19.23 10.24
CA VAL A 331 -0.22 18.24 10.01
C VAL A 331 -0.50 17.00 10.85
N VAL A 332 -0.39 15.82 10.24
CA VAL A 332 -0.48 14.56 10.95
C VAL A 332 0.61 13.62 10.45
N GLY A 333 1.12 12.75 11.30
CA GLY A 333 2.19 11.84 10.90
C GLY A 333 2.84 11.14 12.08
N LEU A 334 3.83 10.31 11.78
CA LEU A 334 4.50 9.46 12.76
C LEU A 334 5.92 9.96 13.01
N GLY A 335 6.38 9.81 14.24
CA GLY A 335 7.74 10.12 14.67
C GLY A 335 8.22 9.14 15.74
N ARG A 336 9.41 9.38 16.29
CA ARG A 336 9.86 8.73 17.52
C ARG A 336 10.29 9.77 18.55
N LEU A 337 10.09 9.45 19.83
CA LEU A 337 10.59 10.21 20.96
C LEU A 337 11.21 9.24 21.97
N GLY A 338 12.50 9.38 22.25
CA GLY A 338 13.23 8.43 23.09
C GLY A 338 13.17 7.00 22.56
N GLY A 339 13.10 6.81 21.24
CA GLY A 339 12.99 5.53 20.55
C GLY A 339 11.57 4.94 20.46
N HIS A 340 10.59 5.55 21.12
CA HIS A 340 9.19 5.12 21.07
C HIS A 340 8.41 5.82 19.96
N VAL A 341 7.58 5.09 19.23
CA VAL A 341 6.74 5.67 18.18
C VAL A 341 5.66 6.56 18.78
N VAL A 342 5.46 7.74 18.19
CA VAL A 342 4.40 8.68 18.54
C VAL A 342 3.67 9.16 17.29
N GLY A 343 2.36 9.35 17.41
CA GLY A 343 1.52 10.02 16.43
C GLY A 343 1.46 11.51 16.72
N ILE A 344 1.67 12.33 15.71
CA ILE A 344 1.65 13.79 15.84
C ILE A 344 0.39 14.34 15.19
N VAL A 345 -0.26 15.29 15.87
CA VAL A 345 -1.35 16.10 15.31
C VAL A 345 -1.04 17.57 15.61
N GLY A 346 -0.80 18.39 14.58
CA GLY A 346 -0.42 19.79 14.76
C GLY A 346 -1.22 20.74 13.87
N ASN A 347 -1.66 21.87 14.41
CA ASN A 347 -2.23 22.94 13.56
C ASN A 347 -1.10 23.61 12.75
N GLN A 348 -1.38 24.05 11.51
CA GLN A 348 -0.39 24.69 10.65
C GLN A 348 -0.73 26.17 10.41
N PRO A 349 -0.16 27.11 11.19
CA PRO A 349 -0.45 28.53 11.06
C PRO A 349 -0.15 29.13 9.67
N LYS A 350 0.81 28.59 8.92
CA LYS A 350 1.07 29.02 7.53
C LYS A 350 -0.10 28.82 6.57
N VAL A 351 -1.07 27.98 6.90
CA VAL A 351 -2.19 27.65 6.02
C VAL A 351 -3.51 27.88 6.77
N LEU A 352 -4.33 28.80 6.24
CA LEU A 352 -5.61 29.19 6.86
C LEU A 352 -5.49 29.59 8.34
N ALA A 353 -4.33 30.14 8.75
CA ALA A 353 -4.02 30.46 10.14
C ALA A 353 -4.16 29.27 11.11
N GLY A 354 -4.03 28.03 10.63
CA GLY A 354 -4.22 26.82 11.45
C GLY A 354 -5.68 26.50 11.79
N ALA A 355 -6.65 27.21 11.21
CA ALA A 355 -8.07 26.99 11.44
C ALA A 355 -8.50 25.59 11.00
N ILE A 356 -9.39 24.96 11.77
CA ILE A 356 -9.92 23.63 11.46
C ILE A 356 -11.10 23.76 10.49
N ASP A 357 -11.07 23.00 9.40
CA ASP A 357 -12.15 22.90 8.41
C ASP A 357 -12.66 21.45 8.29
N ILE A 358 -13.62 21.20 7.40
CA ILE A 358 -14.14 19.86 7.12
C ILE A 358 -13.02 18.87 6.82
N ASN A 359 -12.09 19.25 5.94
CA ASN A 359 -11.05 18.33 5.46
C ASN A 359 -10.03 18.03 6.56
N ALA A 360 -9.57 19.05 7.30
CA ALA A 360 -8.70 18.87 8.45
C ALA A 360 -9.34 17.99 9.53
N SER A 361 -10.64 18.17 9.78
CA SER A 361 -11.37 17.38 10.77
C SER A 361 -11.40 15.89 10.39
N VAL A 362 -11.66 15.57 9.12
CA VAL A 362 -11.68 14.17 8.65
C VAL A 362 -10.28 13.56 8.65
N LYS A 363 -9.27 14.30 8.17
CA LYS A 363 -7.86 13.89 8.15
C LYS A 363 -7.37 13.52 9.55
N ALA A 364 -7.48 14.46 10.50
CA ALA A 364 -6.96 14.24 11.84
C ALA A 364 -7.77 13.20 12.62
N ALA A 365 -9.10 13.18 12.50
CA ALA A 365 -9.92 12.19 13.19
C ALA A 365 -9.56 10.75 12.79
N ARG A 366 -9.37 10.48 11.49
CA ARG A 366 -9.00 9.14 11.02
C ARG A 366 -7.60 8.73 11.51
N PHE A 367 -6.66 9.66 11.49
CA PHE A 367 -5.30 9.43 11.98
C PHE A 367 -5.28 9.11 13.49
N ILE A 368 -6.00 9.88 14.31
CA ILE A 368 -6.11 9.66 15.77
C ILE A 368 -6.68 8.27 16.06
N ARG A 369 -7.79 7.90 15.42
CA ARG A 369 -8.41 6.58 15.63
C ARG A 369 -7.50 5.44 15.18
N PHE A 370 -6.72 5.64 14.11
CA PHE A 370 -5.71 4.67 13.69
C PHE A 370 -4.62 4.52 14.76
N CYS A 371 -4.06 5.63 15.26
CA CYS A 371 -3.06 5.60 16.32
C CYS A 371 -3.57 4.89 17.57
N ASP A 372 -4.79 5.21 18.01
CA ASP A 372 -5.43 4.56 19.16
C ASP A 372 -5.59 3.05 18.97
N ALA A 373 -6.13 2.62 17.81
CA ALA A 373 -6.35 1.21 17.52
C ALA A 373 -5.07 0.37 17.51
N PHE A 374 -3.90 0.98 17.30
CA PHE A 374 -2.60 0.31 17.25
C PHE A 374 -1.67 0.73 18.40
N GLY A 375 -2.21 1.31 19.47
CA GLY A 375 -1.44 1.59 20.68
C GLY A 375 -0.32 2.62 20.49
N ILE A 376 -0.48 3.55 19.54
CA ILE A 376 0.46 4.64 19.26
C ILE A 376 0.02 5.87 20.08
N PRO A 377 0.84 6.36 21.04
CA PRO A 377 0.57 7.60 21.78
C PRO A 377 0.41 8.81 20.87
N ILE A 378 -0.36 9.81 21.30
CA ILE A 378 -0.68 10.98 20.48
C ILE A 378 -0.14 12.26 21.14
N ILE A 379 0.67 13.01 20.41
CA ILE A 379 1.17 14.33 20.84
C ILE A 379 0.52 15.40 19.97
N SER A 380 -0.19 16.33 20.61
CA SER A 380 -0.87 17.44 19.96
C SER A 380 -0.06 18.73 20.06
N PHE A 381 0.23 19.36 18.92
CA PHE A 381 0.80 20.71 18.85
C PHE A 381 -0.28 21.72 18.49
N VAL A 382 -0.73 22.49 19.48
CA VAL A 382 -1.96 23.27 19.37
C VAL A 382 -1.64 24.73 19.06
N ASP A 383 -2.11 25.20 17.90
CA ASP A 383 -2.13 26.62 17.51
C ASP A 383 -3.30 26.85 16.56
N VAL A 384 -4.50 26.95 17.15
CA VAL A 384 -5.77 26.99 16.43
C VAL A 384 -6.59 28.21 16.86
N PRO A 385 -6.97 29.10 15.93
CA PRO A 385 -7.82 30.25 16.24
C PRO A 385 -9.31 29.88 16.36
N GLY A 386 -9.69 28.72 15.82
CA GLY A 386 -11.07 28.22 15.78
C GLY A 386 -11.33 27.40 14.52
N TYR A 387 -12.61 27.24 14.18
CA TYR A 387 -13.04 26.65 12.90
C TYR A 387 -13.06 27.70 11.80
N LEU A 388 -12.82 27.28 10.55
CA LEU A 388 -12.92 28.14 9.38
C LEU A 388 -14.38 28.58 9.17
N PRO A 389 -14.71 29.88 9.22
CA PRO A 389 -16.07 30.33 8.96
C PRO A 389 -16.39 30.31 7.47
N GLY A 390 -17.65 30.04 7.12
CA GLY A 390 -18.14 30.18 5.75
C GLY A 390 -19.38 29.35 5.44
N ARG A 391 -20.22 29.85 4.54
CA ARG A 391 -21.44 29.15 4.08
C ARG A 391 -21.12 27.75 3.56
N ASP A 392 -20.01 27.59 2.85
CA ASP A 392 -19.61 26.30 2.28
C ASP A 392 -19.24 25.27 3.37
N GLN A 393 -18.68 25.71 4.49
CA GLN A 393 -18.40 24.84 5.65
C GLN A 393 -19.71 24.41 6.32
N GLU A 394 -20.63 25.35 6.55
CA GLU A 394 -21.94 25.04 7.13
C GLU A 394 -22.75 24.08 6.24
N HIS A 395 -22.84 24.37 4.95
CA HIS A 395 -23.57 23.55 3.97
C HIS A 395 -22.89 22.21 3.70
N GLY A 396 -21.56 22.14 3.77
CA GLY A 396 -20.80 20.90 3.72
C GLY A 396 -20.98 20.02 4.97
N GLY A 397 -21.57 20.56 6.02
CA GLY A 397 -21.86 19.88 7.27
C GLY A 397 -20.68 19.87 8.23
N ILE A 398 -20.01 21.01 8.43
CA ILE A 398 -18.91 21.14 9.39
C ILE A 398 -19.28 20.63 10.78
N ILE A 399 -20.54 20.75 11.22
CA ILE A 399 -20.99 20.23 12.52
C ILE A 399 -20.70 18.71 12.64
N ARG A 400 -21.10 17.91 11.65
CA ARG A 400 -20.87 16.44 11.68
C ARG A 400 -19.42 16.06 11.37
N HIS A 401 -18.69 16.88 10.63
CA HIS A 401 -17.29 16.62 10.27
C HIS A 401 -16.33 17.01 11.39
N GLY A 402 -16.48 18.21 11.95
CA GLY A 402 -15.76 18.69 13.12
C GLY A 402 -15.98 17.79 14.34
N ALA A 403 -17.20 17.27 14.53
CA ALA A 403 -17.49 16.31 15.59
C ALA A 403 -16.67 15.01 15.50
N LYS A 404 -16.17 14.62 14.32
CA LYS A 404 -15.31 13.43 14.18
C LYS A 404 -13.98 13.60 14.92
N LEU A 405 -13.42 14.80 14.91
CA LEU A 405 -12.15 15.08 15.60
C LEU A 405 -12.35 15.05 17.11
N LEU A 406 -13.45 15.66 17.60
CA LEU A 406 -13.85 15.59 19.01
C LEU A 406 -14.07 14.14 19.45
N TYR A 407 -14.81 13.37 18.65
CA TYR A 407 -15.08 11.96 18.91
C TYR A 407 -13.78 11.15 18.96
N ALA A 408 -12.88 11.35 18.00
CA ALA A 408 -11.61 10.62 17.93
C ALA A 408 -10.75 10.84 19.18
N TYR A 409 -10.62 12.09 19.66
CA TYR A 409 -9.88 12.37 20.90
C TYR A 409 -10.61 11.85 22.15
N ALA A 410 -11.95 11.94 22.20
CA ALA A 410 -12.72 11.49 23.36
C ALA A 410 -12.82 9.96 23.47
N GLU A 411 -12.77 9.25 22.35
CA GLU A 411 -12.75 7.78 22.28
C GLU A 411 -11.36 7.20 22.58
N ALA A 412 -10.30 7.90 22.17
CA ALA A 412 -8.94 7.41 22.31
C ALA A 412 -8.55 7.15 23.77
N THR A 413 -7.84 6.05 23.98
CA THR A 413 -7.37 5.56 25.29
C THR A 413 -5.85 5.44 25.37
N VAL A 414 -5.16 5.61 24.24
CA VAL A 414 -3.71 5.76 24.20
C VAL A 414 -3.22 7.01 24.95
N PRO A 415 -1.96 7.04 25.42
CA PRO A 415 -1.39 8.19 26.11
C PRO A 415 -1.35 9.46 25.26
#